data_AF-A0A924AA99-F1
#
_entry.id   AF-A0A924AA99-F1
#
_cell.length_a   1.000
_cell.length_b   1.000
_cell.length_c   1.000
_cell.angle_alpha   90.00
_cell.angle_beta   90.00
_cell.angle_gamma   90.00
#
_symmetry.space_group_name_H-M   'P 1'
#
loop_
_entity.id
_entity.type
_entity.pdbx_description
1 polymer ?
#
loop_
_entity_poly.entity_id
_entity_poly.type
_entity_poly.pdbx_seq_one_letter_code
_entity_poly.pdbx_strand_id
1 'polypeptide(L)' 'MEQIRDSRHIHILTGCGDHEDPDAARRFADILYNKNINYELSVWGNEWKHDWPTWRAMLPLFIDTRF' A
#
# COMPACT_ATOMS: atom_id res chain seq x y z
N MET A 1 -5.54 -15.52 -13.98
CA MET A 1 -4.78 -14.24 -14.07
C MET A 1 -5.66 -13.06 -14.51
N GLU A 2 -6.77 -13.26 -15.21
CA GLU A 2 -7.64 -12.13 -15.63
C GLU A 2 -8.37 -11.47 -14.46
N GLN A 3 -8.87 -12.25 -13.50
CA GLN A 3 -9.58 -11.72 -12.32
C GLN A 3 -8.75 -10.74 -11.47
N ILE A 4 -7.45 -11.00 -11.30
CA ILE A 4 -6.59 -10.10 -10.52
C ILE A 4 -6.26 -8.80 -11.27
N ARG A 5 -6.29 -8.81 -12.61
CA ARG A 5 -6.07 -7.61 -13.42
C ARG A 5 -7.28 -6.68 -13.42
N ASP A 6 -8.48 -7.26 -13.33
CA ASP A 6 -9.74 -6.52 -13.23
C ASP A 6 -10.02 -6.01 -11.80
N SER A 7 -9.46 -6.67 -10.79
CA SER A 7 -9.56 -6.24 -9.40
C SER A 7 -8.96 -4.86 -9.18
N ARG A 8 -9.71 -3.99 -8.48
CA ARG A 8 -9.29 -2.64 -8.07
C ARG A 8 -8.94 -2.54 -6.59
N HIS A 9 -8.90 -3.68 -5.89
CA HIS A 9 -8.80 -3.74 -4.42
C HIS A 9 -7.42 -4.15 -3.92
N ILE A 10 -6.36 -3.91 -4.71
CA ILE A 10 -4.98 -4.15 -4.26
C ILE A 10 -4.42 -2.82 -3.76
N HIS A 11 -4.39 -2.65 -2.43
CA HIS A 11 -3.88 -1.47 -1.76
C HIS A 11 -2.59 -1.82 -1.01
N ILE A 12 -1.50 -1.12 -1.30
CA ILE A 12 -0.19 -1.27 -0.67
C ILE A 12 0.04 -0.03 0.19
N LEU A 13 0.19 -0.23 1.50
CA LEU A 13 0.34 0.83 2.49
C LEU A 13 1.71 0.69 3.16
N THR A 14 2.48 1.77 3.21
CA THR A 14 3.77 1.80 3.90
C THR A 14 4.03 3.20 4.45
N GLY A 15 4.72 3.27 5.58
CA GLY A 15 5.31 4.51 6.08
C GLY A 15 6.75 4.70 5.61
N CYS A 16 7.36 5.81 6.01
CA CYS A 16 8.80 6.04 5.86
C CYS A 16 9.50 6.22 7.23
N GLY A 17 8.78 5.99 8.34
CA GLY A 17 9.33 6.09 9.68
C GLY A 17 10.18 4.87 10.07
N ASP A 18 10.60 4.83 11.34
CA ASP A 18 11.47 3.75 11.83
C ASP A 18 10.87 2.36 11.54
N HIS A 19 11.75 1.45 11.12
CA HIS A 19 11.45 0.05 10.82
C HIS A 19 10.51 -0.18 9.62
N GLU A 20 10.24 0.85 8.81
CA GLU A 20 9.59 0.69 7.50
C GLU A 20 10.62 0.50 6.37
N ASP A 21 10.21 -0.18 5.29
CA ASP A 21 10.97 -0.29 4.04
C ASP A 21 10.07 0.14 2.86
N PRO A 22 9.96 1.46 2.59
CA PRO A 22 9.14 1.95 1.48
C PRO A 22 9.68 1.49 0.11
N ASP A 23 10.97 1.14 0.02
CA ASP A 23 11.55 0.65 -1.22
C ASP A 23 11.14 -0.79 -1.52
N ALA A 24 10.90 -1.63 -0.51
CA ALA A 24 10.27 -2.93 -0.71
C ALA A 24 8.84 -2.79 -1.26
N ALA A 25 8.06 -1.85 -0.73
CA ALA A 25 6.71 -1.58 -1.22
C ALA A 25 6.70 -1.09 -2.68
N ARG A 26 7.63 -0.19 -3.04
CA ARG A 26 7.83 0.27 -4.43
C ARG A 26 8.25 -0.88 -5.35
N ARG A 27 9.20 -1.72 -4.93
CA ARG A 27 9.62 -2.90 -5.71
C ARG A 27 8.46 -3.85 -5.96
N PHE A 28 7.58 -4.06 -4.97
CA PHE A 28 6.40 -4.89 -5.16
C PHE A 28 5.37 -4.25 -6.12
N ALA A 29 5.15 -2.94 -5.99
CA ALA A 29 4.32 -2.16 -6.90
C ALA A 29 4.83 -2.27 -8.36
N ASP A 30 6.14 -2.17 -8.58
CA ASP A 30 6.74 -2.34 -9.90
C ASP A 30 6.49 -3.73 -10.49
N ILE A 31 6.48 -4.79 -9.68
CA ILE A 31 6.14 -6.15 -10.14
C ILE A 31 4.69 -6.21 -10.62
N LEU A 32 3.75 -5.58 -9.90
CA LEU A 32 2.34 -5.52 -10.30
C LEU A 32 2.15 -4.70 -11.58
N TYR A 33 2.84 -3.56 -11.66
CA TYR A 33 2.87 -2.70 -12.85
C TYR A 33 3.32 -3.47 -14.09
N ASN A 34 4.46 -4.18 -14.00
CA ASN A 34 5.00 -4.98 -15.11
C ASN A 34 4.07 -6.14 -15.52
N LYS A 35 3.16 -6.56 -14.65
CA LYS A 35 2.15 -7.60 -14.93
C LYS A 35 0.83 -7.06 -15.45
N ASN A 36 0.74 -5.73 -15.61
CA ASN A 36 -0.47 -5.00 -15.96
C ASN A 36 -1.63 -5.29 -14.98
N ILE A 37 -1.31 -5.30 -13.69
CA ILE A 37 -2.25 -5.49 -12.59
C ILE A 37 -2.50 -4.12 -11.95
N ASN A 38 -3.77 -3.76 -11.77
CA ASN A 38 -4.13 -2.51 -11.10
C ASN A 38 -3.80 -2.59 -9.60
N TYR A 39 -3.21 -1.52 -9.06
CA TYR A 39 -2.91 -1.39 -7.64
C TYR A 39 -2.90 0.08 -7.22
N GLU A 40 -3.04 0.32 -5.93
CA GLU A 40 -2.82 1.62 -5.29
C GLU A 40 -1.63 1.48 -4.32
N LEU A 41 -0.63 2.35 -4.46
CA LEU A 41 0.49 2.45 -3.51
C LEU A 41 0.37 3.76 -2.75
N SER A 42 0.24 3.69 -1.43
CA SER A 42 0.22 4.85 -0.55
C SER A 42 1.46 4.83 0.36
N VAL A 43 2.36 5.78 0.12
CA VAL A 43 3.57 5.98 0.91
C VAL A 43 3.36 7.16 1.84
N TRP A 44 3.40 6.91 3.14
CA TRP A 44 3.16 7.92 4.18
C TRP A 44 4.50 8.44 4.70
N GLY A 45 4.51 9.68 5.21
CA GLY A 45 5.73 10.37 5.65
C GLY A 45 6.53 9.69 6.77
N ASN A 46 7.68 10.27 7.11
CA ASN A 46 8.61 9.74 8.14
C ASN A 46 8.02 9.71 9.56
N GLU A 47 6.92 10.42 9.79
CA GLU A 47 6.18 10.37 11.07
C GLU A 47 5.44 9.03 11.28
N TRP A 48 5.27 8.24 10.22
CA TRP A 48 4.53 6.98 10.22
C TRP A 48 5.49 5.80 10.27
N LYS A 49 5.67 5.24 11.48
CA LYS A 49 6.52 4.08 11.76
C LYS A 49 5.75 2.77 11.60
N HIS A 50 6.46 1.65 11.68
CA HIS A 50 5.86 0.31 11.71
C HIS A 50 5.20 -0.05 13.05
N ASP A 51 4.30 0.81 13.53
CA ASP A 51 3.66 0.70 14.84
C ASP A 51 2.14 0.76 14.74
N TRP A 52 1.47 0.25 15.78
CA TRP A 52 0.01 0.23 15.87
C TRP A 52 -0.71 1.58 15.64
N PRO A 53 -0.21 2.73 16.14
CA PRO A 53 -0.85 4.02 15.88
C PRO A 53 -0.94 4.36 14.39
N THR A 54 0.07 3.98 13.61
CA THR A 54 0.08 4.15 12.15
C THR A 54 -1.05 3.36 11.50
N TRP A 55 -1.17 2.07 11.83
CA TRP A 55 -2.22 1.20 11.29
C TRP A 55 -3.61 1.66 11.69
N ARG A 56 -3.80 2.13 12.92
CA ARG A 56 -5.07 2.66 13.41
C ARG A 56 -5.50 3.93 12.68
N ALA A 57 -4.55 4.73 12.17
CA ALA A 57 -4.84 5.90 11.35
C ALA A 57 -5.04 5.55 9.87
N MET A 58 -4.23 4.64 9.33
CA MET A 58 -4.27 4.23 7.93
C MET A 58 -5.54 3.43 7.62
N LEU A 59 -5.82 2.36 8.37
CA LEU A 59 -6.85 1.38 7.99
C LEU A 59 -8.25 1.99 7.80
N PRO A 60 -8.76 2.87 8.70
CA PRO A 60 -10.07 3.48 8.49
C PRO A 60 -10.14 4.27 7.18
N LEU A 61 -9.09 5.03 6.84
CA LEU A 61 -9.07 5.83 5.62
C LEU A 61 -9.29 4.97 4.36
N PHE A 62 -8.68 3.79 4.30
CA PHE A 62 -8.81 2.90 3.12
C PHE A 62 -10.13 2.13 3.13
N ILE A 63 -10.58 1.65 4.30
CA ILE A 63 -11.85 0.92 4.40
C ILE A 63 -13.02 1.85 4.05
N ASP A 64 -13.03 3.09 4.52
CA ASP A 64 -14.14 4.03 4.29
C ASP A 64 -14.14 4.63 2.87
N THR A 65 -13.01 4.61 2.15
CA THR A 65 -12.89 5.35 0.86
C THR A 65 -12.57 4.49 -0.36
N ARG A 66 -12.21 3.21 -0.20
CA ARG A 66 -11.75 2.32 -1.29
C ARG A 66 -12.48 0.99 -1.39
N PHE A 67 -13.40 0.73 -0.47
CA PHE A 67 -14.36 -0.36 -0.51
C PHE A 67 -15.78 0.19 -0.65
#